data_AF-A0A7J7Q1Y9-F1
#
_entry.id   AF-A0A7J7Q1Y9-F1
#
_cell.length_a   1.000
_cell.length_b   1.000
_cell.length_c   1.000
_cell.angle_alpha   90.00
_cell.angle_beta   90.00
_cell.angle_gamma   90.00
#
_symmetry.space_group_name_H-M   'P 1'
#
loop_
_entity.id
_entity.type
_entity.pdbx_description
1 polymer ?
#
loop_
_entity_poly.entity_id
_entity_poly.type
_entity_poly.pdbx_seq_one_letter_code
_entity_poly.pdbx_strand_id
1 'polypeptide(L)'
;MAHWTAVFRERGAELSEAIASWQTRHHLAAVLSTGFLDGSHPIVDAYELGVRLQHMLRRLTALAAGAMVQAPLCVLPGLWLGNAVAADSHHLLQYLGVTHVVNAAQELPLESAPGLFQVHRVAIRDEEEEDVAAHFQQVQVWIDAALGGGGGVLVHCHEGKSRSVALLLAYLMISKGHTLAAALAHIRSVRPEACPNAGFMVQLIALDRQLHGSASLSRADLPRAKPEARICSICGAAAGLSYASLVRHMKTKHKAAGAAAVAAAKGASSGGGTGRSAGGAAVVAAVGGKTAMAAGLPPLAR
;
A
#
# COMPACT_ATOMS: atom_id res chain seq x y z
N MET A 1 23.75 -47.38 -2.05
CA MET A 1 22.53 -47.08 -1.27
C MET A 1 22.74 -47.05 0.26
N ALA A 2 23.93 -47.35 0.82
CA ALA A 2 24.16 -47.47 2.27
C ALA A 2 24.60 -46.18 3.01
N HIS A 3 24.69 -45.02 2.35
CA HIS A 3 25.31 -43.83 2.94
C HIS A 3 24.38 -43.05 3.90
N TRP A 4 23.08 -42.96 3.61
CA TRP A 4 22.18 -42.12 4.39
C TRP A 4 21.74 -42.77 5.71
N THR A 5 21.49 -44.09 5.71
CA THR A 5 21.09 -44.83 6.92
C THR A 5 22.12 -44.76 8.04
N ALA A 6 23.42 -44.77 7.70
CA ALA A 6 24.50 -44.63 8.67
C ALA A 6 24.52 -43.23 9.30
N VAL A 7 24.38 -42.19 8.47
CA VAL A 7 24.31 -40.79 8.94
C VAL A 7 23.10 -40.56 9.84
N PHE A 8 21.93 -41.09 9.48
CA PHE A 8 20.72 -40.96 10.32
C PHE A 8 20.89 -41.64 11.69
N ARG A 9 21.51 -42.83 11.72
CA ARG A 9 21.78 -43.54 12.98
C ARG A 9 22.79 -42.80 13.87
N GLU A 10 23.86 -42.29 13.27
CA GLU A 10 24.88 -41.51 13.99
C GLU A 10 24.28 -40.22 14.57
N ARG A 11 23.56 -39.43 13.74
CA ARG A 11 22.88 -38.21 14.19
C ARG A 11 21.77 -38.49 15.22
N GLY A 12 21.13 -39.64 15.11
CA GLY A 12 20.14 -40.10 16.07
C GLY A 12 20.71 -40.42 17.43
N ALA A 13 21.86 -41.09 17.47
CA ALA A 13 22.59 -41.35 18.70
C ALA A 13 23.05 -40.04 19.36
N GLU A 14 23.62 -39.11 18.59
CA GLU A 14 24.01 -37.78 19.08
C GLU A 14 22.81 -37.02 19.68
N LEU A 15 21.66 -37.03 19.01
CA LEU A 15 20.45 -36.37 19.51
C LEU A 15 19.93 -37.06 20.78
N SER A 16 19.99 -38.39 20.86
CA SER A 16 19.58 -39.16 22.04
C SER A 16 20.37 -38.75 23.27
N GLU A 17 21.69 -38.64 23.11
CA GLU A 17 22.60 -38.25 24.18
C GLU A 17 22.36 -36.79 24.60
N ALA A 18 22.17 -35.89 23.64
CA ALA A 18 21.84 -34.49 23.91
C ALA A 18 20.51 -34.31 24.67
N ILE A 19 19.47 -35.06 24.27
CA ILE A 19 18.17 -35.07 24.96
C ILE A 19 18.31 -35.60 26.38
N ALA A 20 19.01 -36.73 26.58
CA ALA A 20 19.24 -37.31 27.89
C ALA A 20 19.98 -36.33 28.83
N SER A 21 21.03 -35.67 28.33
CA SER A 21 21.78 -34.66 29.05
C SER A 21 20.93 -33.43 29.42
N TRP A 22 20.13 -32.90 28.49
CA TRP A 22 19.25 -31.76 28.75
C TRP A 22 18.17 -32.09 29.78
N GLN A 23 17.50 -33.23 29.64
CA GLN A 23 16.45 -33.65 30.59
C GLN A 23 17.01 -33.87 32.00
N THR A 24 18.21 -34.44 32.12
CA THR A 24 18.90 -34.61 33.39
C THR A 24 19.18 -33.27 34.06
N ARG A 25 19.67 -32.27 33.30
CA ARG A 25 19.90 -30.90 33.80
C ARG A 25 18.63 -30.18 34.25
N HIS A 26 17.49 -30.50 33.66
CA HIS A 26 16.21 -29.89 33.97
C HIS A 26 15.31 -30.75 34.88
N HIS A 27 15.82 -31.86 35.42
CA HIS A 27 15.08 -32.80 36.28
C HIS A 27 13.77 -33.31 35.66
N LEU A 28 13.75 -33.51 34.34
CA LEU A 28 12.59 -34.03 33.60
C LEU A 28 12.72 -35.55 33.41
N ALA A 29 11.70 -36.31 33.80
CA ALA A 29 11.66 -37.76 33.63
C ALA A 29 11.20 -38.14 32.22
N ALA A 30 12.14 -38.33 31.29
CA ALA A 30 11.94 -38.93 29.96
C ALA A 30 10.73 -38.39 29.17
N VAL A 31 10.57 -37.07 29.16
CA VAL A 31 9.45 -36.38 28.48
C VAL A 31 9.67 -36.28 26.97
N LEU A 32 10.93 -36.31 26.54
CA LEU A 32 11.39 -36.17 25.15
C LEU A 32 12.06 -37.47 24.72
N SER A 33 11.66 -37.99 23.56
CA SER A 33 12.35 -39.07 22.85
C SER A 33 13.09 -38.51 21.63
N THR A 34 14.08 -39.24 21.12
CA THR A 34 14.64 -38.99 19.76
C THR A 34 13.60 -39.13 18.66
N GLY A 35 12.44 -39.70 19.01
CA GLY A 35 11.39 -40.12 18.11
C GLY A 35 11.99 -40.96 16.98
N PHE A 36 11.72 -40.47 15.79
CA PHE A 36 12.17 -40.89 14.47
C PHE A 36 13.65 -41.25 14.25
N LEU A 37 14.57 -40.72 15.07
CA LEU A 37 16.01 -40.87 14.81
C LEU A 37 16.64 -42.04 15.56
N ASP A 38 15.87 -42.91 16.22
CA ASP A 38 16.44 -44.08 16.89
C ASP A 38 17.03 -45.13 15.90
N GLY A 39 16.72 -45.00 14.60
CA GLY A 39 17.27 -45.83 13.53
C GLY A 39 16.67 -47.23 13.44
N SER A 40 15.57 -47.49 14.15
CA SER A 40 14.85 -48.78 14.16
C SER A 40 14.13 -49.04 12.84
N HIS A 41 13.57 -47.99 12.24
CA HIS A 41 12.71 -48.09 11.07
C HIS A 41 13.02 -46.99 10.04
N PRO A 42 14.24 -46.96 9.46
CA PRO A 42 14.78 -45.81 8.73
C PRO A 42 13.97 -45.37 7.50
N ILE A 43 13.09 -46.23 6.97
CA ILE A 43 12.15 -45.89 5.88
C ILE A 43 10.89 -45.18 6.43
N VAL A 44 10.39 -45.61 7.59
CA VAL A 44 9.15 -45.12 8.22
C VAL A 44 9.33 -43.74 8.84
N ASP A 45 10.35 -43.54 9.68
CA ASP A 45 11.67 -43.12 9.22
C ASP A 45 11.57 -42.00 8.16
N ALA A 46 12.46 -41.93 7.19
CA ALA A 46 12.45 -40.91 6.12
C ALA A 46 11.07 -40.36 5.64
N TYR A 47 10.04 -41.22 5.51
CA TYR A 47 8.66 -40.84 5.22
C TYR A 47 8.03 -39.84 6.23
N GLU A 48 8.02 -40.11 7.54
CA GLU A 48 7.37 -39.24 8.53
C GLU A 48 8.00 -37.83 8.58
N LEU A 49 9.32 -37.73 8.43
CA LEU A 49 10.05 -36.45 8.39
C LEU A 49 9.67 -35.69 7.12
N GLY A 50 9.55 -36.38 5.99
CA GLY A 50 9.04 -35.80 4.75
C GLY A 50 7.65 -35.18 4.93
N VAL A 51 6.72 -35.91 5.56
CA VAL A 51 5.36 -35.44 5.82
C VAL A 51 5.35 -34.21 6.76
N ARG A 52 6.18 -34.22 7.82
CA ARG A 52 6.28 -33.09 8.76
C ARG A 52 6.92 -31.86 8.12
N LEU A 53 7.99 -32.04 7.35
CA LEU A 53 8.62 -30.95 6.58
C LEU A 53 7.62 -30.37 5.58
N GLN A 54 6.83 -31.21 4.90
CA GLN A 54 5.77 -30.76 4.00
C GLN A 54 4.70 -29.93 4.75
N HIS A 55 4.29 -30.35 5.94
CA HIS A 55 3.35 -29.58 6.76
C HIS A 55 3.95 -28.25 7.23
N MET A 56 5.21 -28.24 7.68
CA MET A 56 5.90 -27.00 8.06
C MET A 56 6.03 -26.05 6.88
N LEU A 57 6.42 -26.54 5.71
CA LEU A 57 6.47 -25.75 4.49
C LEU A 57 5.10 -25.16 4.15
N ARG A 58 4.03 -25.96 4.16
CA ARG A 58 2.66 -25.45 3.94
C ARG A 58 2.28 -24.34 4.93
N ARG A 59 2.61 -24.49 6.21
CA ARG A 59 2.34 -23.47 7.23
C ARG A 59 3.18 -22.21 7.01
N LEU A 60 4.46 -22.35 6.68
CA LEU A 60 5.33 -21.22 6.35
C LEU A 60 4.86 -20.49 5.10
N THR A 61 4.41 -21.20 4.07
CA THR A 61 3.80 -20.61 2.88
C THR A 61 2.53 -19.83 3.25
N ALA A 62 1.66 -20.37 4.10
CA ALA A 62 0.47 -19.67 4.57
C ALA A 62 0.80 -18.42 5.41
N LEU A 63 1.83 -18.51 6.27
CA LEU A 63 2.31 -17.36 7.06
C LEU A 63 2.94 -16.29 6.17
N ALA A 64 3.72 -16.68 5.16
CA ALA A 64 4.29 -15.76 4.18
C ALA A 64 3.20 -15.07 3.35
N ALA A 65 2.18 -15.81 2.92
CA ALA A 65 1.01 -15.24 2.27
C ALA A 65 0.28 -14.24 3.20
N GLY A 66 0.10 -14.61 4.48
CA GLY A 66 -0.48 -13.73 5.50
C GLY A 66 0.33 -12.45 5.75
N ALA A 67 1.66 -12.49 5.64
CA ALA A 67 2.52 -11.33 5.81
C ALA A 67 2.41 -10.31 4.66
N MET A 68 1.94 -10.73 3.49
CA MET A 68 1.75 -9.87 2.32
C MET A 68 0.32 -9.32 2.23
N VAL A 69 -0.58 -9.70 3.14
CA VAL A 69 -1.97 -9.23 3.15
C VAL A 69 -2.02 -7.72 3.38
N GLN A 70 -2.80 -7.04 2.53
CA GLN A 70 -3.11 -5.63 2.71
C GLN A 70 -4.61 -5.45 2.84
N ALA A 71 -5.03 -4.75 3.89
CA ALA A 71 -6.44 -4.43 4.07
C ALA A 71 -6.89 -3.39 3.03
N PRO A 72 -8.05 -3.61 2.37
CA PRO A 72 -8.64 -2.55 1.57
C PRO A 72 -9.16 -1.43 2.49
N LEU A 73 -9.31 -0.24 1.94
CA LEU A 73 -9.71 0.95 2.68
C LEU A 73 -11.21 1.18 2.53
N CYS A 74 -11.92 1.32 3.65
CA CYS A 74 -13.36 1.61 3.65
C CYS A 74 -13.59 3.05 3.16
N VAL A 75 -14.34 3.22 2.08
CA VAL A 75 -14.73 4.54 1.56
C VAL A 75 -16.15 4.88 2.03
N LEU A 76 -17.06 3.91 1.97
CA LEU A 76 -18.42 3.98 2.49
C LEU A 76 -18.80 2.62 3.09
N PRO A 77 -19.87 2.52 3.90
CA PRO A 77 -20.36 1.22 4.36
C PRO A 77 -20.57 0.25 3.18
N GLY A 78 -19.83 -0.86 3.20
CA GLY A 78 -19.85 -1.87 2.14
C GLY A 78 -19.03 -1.55 0.88
N LEU A 79 -18.41 -0.37 0.76
CA LEU A 79 -17.62 0.03 -0.41
C LEU A 79 -16.14 0.26 -0.05
N TRP A 80 -15.27 -0.47 -0.72
CA TRP A 80 -13.86 -0.56 -0.39
C TRP A 80 -12.96 -0.17 -1.56
N LEU A 81 -11.81 0.46 -1.27
CA LEU A 81 -10.76 0.80 -2.22
C LEU A 81 -9.52 -0.05 -1.97
N GLY A 82 -9.00 -0.72 -3.00
CA GLY A 82 -7.81 -1.56 -2.89
C GLY A 82 -6.81 -1.40 -4.04
N ASN A 83 -5.68 -2.09 -3.86
CA ASN A 83 -4.69 -2.37 -4.88
C ASN A 83 -4.73 -3.88 -5.24
N ALA A 84 -3.83 -4.35 -6.10
CA ALA A 84 -3.79 -5.76 -6.50
C ALA A 84 -3.59 -6.72 -5.32
N VAL A 85 -2.78 -6.32 -4.33
CA VAL A 85 -2.49 -7.13 -3.13
C VAL A 85 -3.71 -7.26 -2.22
N ALA A 86 -4.45 -6.16 -2.02
CA ALA A 86 -5.69 -6.17 -1.27
C ALA A 86 -6.78 -7.00 -1.96
N ALA A 87 -6.82 -6.99 -3.30
CA ALA A 87 -7.74 -7.83 -4.07
C ALA A 87 -7.42 -9.34 -3.94
N ASP A 88 -6.15 -9.69 -3.75
CA ASP A 88 -5.70 -11.07 -3.54
C ASP A 88 -5.89 -11.56 -2.08
N SER A 89 -6.33 -10.67 -1.19
CA SER A 89 -6.53 -10.98 0.23
C SER A 89 -7.91 -11.62 0.50
N HIS A 90 -8.22 -12.72 -0.18
CA HIS A 90 -9.54 -13.36 -0.24
C HIS A 90 -10.23 -13.56 1.12
N HIS A 91 -9.53 -14.13 2.10
CA HIS A 91 -10.09 -14.37 3.43
C HIS A 91 -10.49 -13.08 4.16
N LEU A 92 -9.68 -12.03 4.00
CA LEU A 92 -9.98 -10.72 4.57
C LEU A 92 -11.19 -10.09 3.86
N LEU A 93 -11.26 -10.17 2.54
CA LEU A 93 -12.40 -9.68 1.77
C LEU A 93 -13.71 -10.37 2.19
N GLN A 94 -13.69 -11.69 2.36
CA GLN A 94 -14.85 -12.43 2.88
C GLN A 94 -15.24 -12.00 4.30
N TYR A 95 -14.25 -11.83 5.19
CA TYR A 95 -14.48 -11.33 6.55
C TYR A 95 -15.10 -9.92 6.56
N LEU A 96 -14.72 -9.06 5.62
CA LEU A 96 -15.27 -7.72 5.44
C LEU A 96 -16.64 -7.70 4.73
N GLY A 97 -17.17 -8.88 4.36
CA GLY A 97 -18.46 -9.01 3.66
C GLY A 97 -18.41 -8.61 2.18
N VAL A 98 -17.22 -8.57 1.59
CA VAL A 98 -17.08 -8.31 0.15
C VAL A 98 -17.57 -9.52 -0.63
N THR A 99 -18.51 -9.27 -1.54
CA THR A 99 -19.10 -10.27 -2.45
C THR A 99 -18.83 -9.95 -3.92
N HIS A 100 -18.46 -8.70 -4.21
CA HIS A 100 -18.33 -8.13 -5.53
C HIS A 100 -16.97 -7.42 -5.66
N VAL A 101 -16.27 -7.62 -6.78
CA VAL A 101 -14.98 -6.98 -7.06
C VAL A 101 -15.01 -6.28 -8.42
N VAL A 102 -14.72 -4.98 -8.45
CA VAL A 102 -14.44 -4.22 -9.67
C VAL A 102 -12.93 -4.18 -9.89
N ASN A 103 -12.47 -4.88 -10.93
CA ASN A 103 -11.08 -4.82 -11.38
C ASN A 103 -10.96 -3.75 -12.48
N ALA A 104 -10.40 -2.60 -12.13
CA ALA A 104 -10.22 -1.45 -13.00
C ALA A 104 -8.89 -1.47 -13.79
N ALA A 105 -8.25 -2.63 -13.94
CA ALA A 105 -6.95 -2.76 -14.60
C ALA A 105 -7.01 -3.80 -15.74
N GLN A 106 -6.61 -3.37 -16.95
CA GLN A 106 -6.55 -4.26 -18.11
C GLN A 106 -5.49 -5.36 -17.97
N GLU A 107 -4.39 -5.08 -17.26
CA GLU A 107 -3.24 -5.97 -17.13
C GLU A 107 -3.38 -7.03 -16.04
N LEU A 108 -4.29 -6.85 -15.07
CA LEU A 108 -4.41 -7.74 -13.90
C LEU A 108 -5.38 -8.90 -14.16
N PRO A 109 -5.07 -10.15 -13.82
CA PRO A 109 -5.97 -11.30 -14.02
C PRO A 109 -7.42 -11.06 -13.58
N LEU A 110 -8.39 -11.67 -14.28
CA LEU A 110 -9.81 -11.50 -13.97
C LEU A 110 -10.16 -12.11 -12.61
N GLU A 111 -9.67 -13.31 -12.33
CA GLU A 111 -10.00 -14.06 -11.13
C GLU A 111 -8.75 -14.67 -10.52
N SER A 112 -8.43 -14.28 -9.29
CA SER A 112 -7.41 -14.94 -8.47
C SER A 112 -7.98 -16.17 -7.75
N ALA A 113 -9.30 -16.19 -7.49
CA ALA A 113 -10.03 -17.32 -6.90
C ALA A 113 -11.44 -17.44 -7.49
N PRO A 114 -11.63 -18.36 -8.46
CA PRO A 114 -12.92 -18.57 -9.12
C PRO A 114 -14.02 -18.93 -8.13
N GLY A 115 -15.19 -18.29 -8.29
CA GLY A 115 -16.40 -18.60 -7.50
C GLY A 115 -16.48 -17.98 -6.10
N LEU A 116 -15.46 -17.27 -5.63
CA LEU A 116 -15.53 -16.57 -4.33
C LEU A 116 -16.24 -15.21 -4.42
N PHE A 117 -16.03 -14.48 -5.52
CA PHE A 117 -16.57 -13.14 -5.72
C PHE A 117 -17.16 -13.01 -7.12
N GLN A 118 -18.18 -12.16 -7.26
CA GLN A 118 -18.62 -11.70 -8.58
C GLN A 118 -17.67 -10.61 -9.07
N VAL A 119 -16.89 -10.90 -10.11
CA VAL A 119 -15.91 -9.96 -10.63
C VAL A 119 -16.44 -9.24 -11.87
N HIS A 120 -16.38 -7.92 -11.84
CA HIS A 120 -16.60 -7.08 -13.01
C HIS A 120 -15.29 -6.40 -13.42
N ARG A 121 -14.77 -6.76 -14.59
CA ARG A 121 -13.58 -6.13 -15.15
C ARG A 121 -13.95 -4.92 -15.98
N VAL A 122 -13.32 -3.81 -15.65
CA VAL A 122 -13.33 -2.56 -16.40
C VAL A 122 -11.91 -2.36 -16.91
N ALA A 123 -11.67 -2.77 -18.16
CA ALA A 123 -10.32 -2.83 -18.73
C ALA A 123 -9.81 -1.43 -19.06
N ILE A 124 -9.25 -0.74 -18.06
CA ILE A 124 -8.74 0.63 -18.17
C ILE A 124 -7.21 0.61 -18.14
N ARG A 125 -6.60 1.27 -19.13
CA ARG A 125 -5.17 1.60 -19.12
C ARG A 125 -4.91 2.88 -18.33
N ASP A 126 -3.82 2.94 -17.57
CA ASP A 126 -3.50 4.12 -16.74
C ASP A 126 -2.80 5.22 -17.57
N GLU A 127 -3.42 5.57 -18.68
CA GLU A 127 -2.91 6.52 -19.67
C GLU A 127 -3.81 7.76 -19.69
N GLU A 128 -3.27 8.93 -20.04
CA GLU A 128 -4.05 10.18 -20.04
C GLU A 128 -5.07 10.21 -21.19
N GLU A 129 -4.80 9.46 -22.26
CA GLU A 129 -5.63 9.33 -23.45
C GLU A 129 -6.80 8.34 -23.28
N GLU A 130 -6.80 7.55 -22.22
CA GLU A 130 -7.82 6.53 -21.98
C GLU A 130 -9.15 7.18 -21.54
N ASP A 131 -10.25 6.79 -22.19
CA ASP A 131 -11.59 7.27 -21.87
C ASP A 131 -12.20 6.49 -20.69
N VAL A 132 -11.86 6.92 -19.47
CA VAL A 132 -12.44 6.35 -18.25
C VAL A 132 -13.91 6.73 -18.07
N ALA A 133 -14.35 7.85 -18.65
CA ALA A 133 -15.71 8.37 -18.50
C ALA A 133 -16.76 7.45 -19.12
N ALA A 134 -16.42 6.76 -20.21
CA ALA A 134 -17.26 5.74 -20.83
C ALA A 134 -17.72 4.64 -19.86
N HIS A 135 -16.98 4.42 -18.77
CA HIS A 135 -17.27 3.36 -17.81
C HIS A 135 -18.05 3.82 -16.57
N PHE A 136 -18.16 5.12 -16.30
CA PHE A 136 -18.71 5.63 -15.04
C PHE A 136 -20.13 5.16 -14.75
N GLN A 137 -21.03 5.25 -15.73
CA GLN A 137 -22.42 4.84 -15.56
C GLN A 137 -22.56 3.33 -15.35
N GLN A 138 -21.84 2.53 -16.16
CA GLN A 138 -21.88 1.07 -16.04
C GLN A 138 -21.40 0.61 -14.66
N VAL A 139 -20.27 1.17 -14.20
CA VAL A 139 -19.70 0.85 -12.88
C VAL A 139 -20.62 1.30 -11.76
N GLN A 140 -21.23 2.48 -11.88
CA GLN A 140 -22.17 2.98 -10.88
C GLN A 140 -23.37 2.05 -10.71
N VAL A 141 -24.02 1.64 -11.82
CA VAL A 141 -25.16 0.71 -11.78
C VAL A 141 -24.76 -0.61 -11.12
N TRP A 142 -23.57 -1.11 -11.44
CA TRP A 142 -23.08 -2.37 -10.88
C TRP A 142 -22.80 -2.28 -9.38
N ILE A 143 -22.17 -1.19 -8.92
CA ILE A 143 -21.92 -0.95 -7.49
C ILE A 143 -23.24 -0.81 -6.74
N ASP A 144 -24.19 -0.02 -7.24
CA ASP A 144 -25.48 0.20 -6.56
C ASP A 144 -26.32 -1.08 -6.49
N ALA A 145 -26.28 -1.94 -7.52
CA ALA A 145 -26.94 -3.24 -7.49
C ALA A 145 -26.34 -4.16 -6.42
N ALA A 146 -25.01 -4.23 -6.33
CA ALA A 146 -24.31 -5.05 -5.35
C ALA A 146 -24.58 -4.59 -3.90
N LEU A 147 -24.50 -3.28 -3.65
CA LEU A 147 -24.77 -2.70 -2.34
C LEU A 147 -26.25 -2.82 -1.96
N GLY A 148 -27.17 -2.61 -2.91
CA GLY A 148 -28.62 -2.76 -2.71
C GLY A 148 -29.03 -4.20 -2.38
N GLY A 149 -28.27 -5.20 -2.85
CA GLY A 149 -28.42 -6.60 -2.47
C GLY A 149 -27.83 -6.98 -1.10
N GLY A 150 -27.28 -6.00 -0.34
CA GLY A 150 -26.63 -6.24 0.95
C GLY A 150 -25.20 -6.78 0.84
N GLY A 151 -24.61 -6.77 -0.36
CA GLY A 151 -23.23 -7.18 -0.59
C GLY A 151 -22.21 -6.05 -0.35
N GLY A 152 -20.95 -6.42 -0.16
CA GLY A 152 -19.83 -5.49 -0.19
C GLY A 152 -19.12 -5.47 -1.54
N VAL A 153 -18.64 -4.30 -1.96
CA VAL A 153 -17.92 -4.08 -3.21
C VAL A 153 -16.49 -3.61 -2.95
N LEU A 154 -15.52 -4.29 -3.54
CA LEU A 154 -14.13 -3.81 -3.64
C LEU A 154 -13.90 -3.21 -5.03
N VAL A 155 -13.38 -1.98 -5.09
CA VAL A 155 -12.87 -1.38 -6.34
C VAL A 155 -11.35 -1.30 -6.25
N HIS A 156 -10.65 -1.97 -7.18
CA HIS A 156 -9.19 -1.98 -7.18
C HIS A 156 -8.59 -1.78 -8.57
N CYS A 157 -7.32 -1.40 -8.60
CA CYS A 157 -6.47 -1.47 -9.80
C CYS A 157 -5.12 -2.04 -9.38
N HIS A 158 -4.03 -1.71 -10.10
CA HIS A 158 -2.69 -2.16 -9.71
C HIS A 158 -2.24 -1.56 -8.39
N GLU A 159 -2.11 -0.23 -8.31
CA GLU A 159 -1.63 0.47 -7.10
C GLU A 159 -2.74 1.00 -6.20
N GLY A 160 -4.00 0.97 -6.65
CA GLY A 160 -5.11 1.62 -5.94
C GLY A 160 -5.03 3.15 -5.94
N LYS A 161 -4.36 3.76 -6.92
CA LYS A 161 -4.00 5.19 -6.91
C LYS A 161 -4.74 6.05 -7.92
N SER A 162 -4.86 5.57 -9.15
CA SER A 162 -5.38 6.34 -10.28
C SER A 162 -6.71 5.80 -10.80
N ARG A 163 -6.71 4.67 -11.50
CA ARG A 163 -7.90 4.05 -12.13
C ARG A 163 -9.05 3.75 -11.17
N SER A 164 -8.80 2.98 -10.10
CA SER A 164 -9.84 2.65 -9.11
C SER A 164 -10.34 3.89 -8.37
N VAL A 165 -9.45 4.85 -8.09
CA VAL A 165 -9.81 6.13 -7.49
C VAL A 165 -10.71 6.92 -8.43
N ALA A 166 -10.40 6.99 -9.72
CA ALA A 166 -11.21 7.71 -10.70
C ALA A 166 -12.65 7.16 -10.76
N LEU A 167 -12.81 5.83 -10.81
CA LEU A 167 -14.13 5.19 -10.77
C LEU A 167 -14.89 5.51 -9.47
N LEU A 168 -14.23 5.48 -8.32
CA LEU A 168 -14.86 5.81 -7.04
C LEU A 168 -15.23 7.29 -6.94
N LEU A 169 -14.41 8.20 -7.44
CA LEU A 169 -14.73 9.63 -7.50
C LEU A 169 -16.00 9.86 -8.33
N ALA A 170 -16.07 9.26 -9.51
CA ALA A 170 -17.26 9.32 -10.35
C ALA A 170 -18.49 8.75 -9.63
N TYR A 171 -18.36 7.58 -8.99
CA TYR A 171 -19.44 6.98 -8.19
C TYR A 171 -19.93 7.91 -7.07
N LEU A 172 -19.01 8.51 -6.30
CA LEU A 172 -19.36 9.44 -5.22
C LEU A 172 -20.07 10.69 -5.75
N MET A 173 -19.68 11.20 -6.92
CA MET A 173 -20.38 12.33 -7.53
C MET A 173 -21.78 11.95 -8.03
N ILE A 174 -21.89 10.83 -8.74
CA ILE A 174 -23.15 10.39 -9.37
C ILE A 174 -24.16 9.90 -8.32
N SER A 175 -23.77 8.96 -7.45
CA SER A 175 -24.70 8.30 -6.53
C SER A 175 -24.83 8.98 -5.16
N LYS A 176 -23.84 9.77 -4.74
CA LYS A 176 -23.85 10.45 -3.43
C LYS A 176 -23.94 11.98 -3.53
N GLY A 177 -23.94 12.54 -4.74
CA GLY A 177 -24.09 13.97 -4.97
C GLY A 177 -22.91 14.81 -4.46
N HIS A 178 -21.74 14.19 -4.23
CA HIS A 178 -20.54 14.95 -3.88
C HIS A 178 -20.06 15.78 -5.07
N THR A 179 -19.42 16.92 -4.79
CA THR A 179 -18.58 17.59 -5.80
C THR A 179 -17.26 16.85 -5.94
N LEU A 180 -16.56 17.04 -7.06
CA LEU A 180 -15.24 16.41 -7.27
C LEU A 180 -14.25 16.76 -6.14
N ALA A 181 -14.22 18.02 -5.70
CA ALA A 181 -13.38 18.47 -4.59
C ALA A 181 -13.69 17.71 -3.29
N ALA A 182 -14.98 17.57 -2.95
CA ALA A 182 -15.41 16.88 -1.75
C ALA A 182 -15.12 15.37 -1.83
N ALA A 183 -15.42 14.73 -2.96
CA ALA A 183 -15.15 13.32 -3.20
C ALA A 183 -13.64 13.02 -3.11
N LEU A 184 -12.80 13.88 -3.71
CA LEU A 184 -11.35 13.71 -3.67
C LEU A 184 -10.78 13.92 -2.27
N ALA A 185 -11.29 14.92 -1.52
CA ALA A 185 -10.91 15.12 -0.13
C ALA A 185 -11.30 13.90 0.74
N HIS A 186 -12.50 13.35 0.53
CA HIS A 186 -12.98 12.16 1.23
C HIS A 186 -12.08 10.95 0.97
N ILE A 187 -11.80 10.63 -0.30
CA ILE A 187 -10.90 9.51 -0.62
C ILE A 187 -9.49 9.77 -0.08
N ARG A 188 -8.97 11.01 -0.15
CA ARG A 188 -7.63 11.33 0.38
C ARG A 188 -7.55 11.24 1.90
N SER A 189 -8.65 11.40 2.62
CA SER A 189 -8.68 11.21 4.08
C SER A 189 -8.35 9.77 4.48
N VAL A 190 -8.74 8.79 3.65
CA VAL A 190 -8.44 7.36 3.86
C VAL A 190 -7.22 6.88 3.06
N ARG A 191 -6.94 7.50 1.91
CA ARG A 191 -5.83 7.18 1.02
C ARG A 191 -5.12 8.44 0.52
N PRO A 192 -4.14 8.98 1.27
CA PRO A 192 -3.45 10.23 0.91
C PRO A 192 -2.77 10.22 -0.47
N GLU A 193 -2.36 9.03 -0.93
CA GLU A 193 -1.70 8.84 -2.22
C GLU A 193 -2.65 8.91 -3.43
N ALA A 194 -3.96 8.98 -3.20
CA ALA A 194 -4.98 9.04 -4.25
C ALA A 194 -4.72 10.21 -5.22
N CYS A 195 -4.42 9.84 -6.46
CA CYS A 195 -3.98 10.75 -7.50
C CYS A 195 -4.30 10.14 -8.88
N PRO A 196 -5.52 10.33 -9.39
CA PRO A 196 -5.84 10.03 -10.78
C PRO A 196 -4.89 10.75 -11.73
N ASN A 197 -4.60 10.12 -12.86
CA ASN A 197 -3.79 10.75 -13.90
C ASN A 197 -4.48 12.03 -14.44
N ALA A 198 -3.72 12.88 -15.13
CA ALA A 198 -4.22 14.18 -15.55
C ALA A 198 -5.39 14.07 -16.55
N GLY A 199 -5.38 13.07 -17.43
CA GLY A 199 -6.48 12.79 -18.36
C GLY A 199 -7.78 12.43 -17.65
N PHE A 200 -7.70 11.53 -16.66
CA PHE A 200 -8.84 11.16 -15.82
C PHE A 200 -9.36 12.34 -15.02
N MET A 201 -8.48 13.18 -14.47
CA MET A 201 -8.92 14.38 -13.77
C MET A 201 -9.66 15.35 -14.69
N VAL A 202 -9.25 15.50 -15.95
CA VAL A 202 -9.99 16.33 -16.93
C VAL A 202 -11.39 15.78 -17.16
N GLN A 203 -11.52 14.46 -17.32
CA GLN A 203 -12.82 13.79 -17.51
C GLN A 203 -13.71 13.91 -16.26
N LEU A 204 -13.13 13.77 -15.07
CA LEU A 204 -13.85 13.96 -13.80
C LEU A 204 -14.31 15.41 -13.59
N ILE A 205 -13.50 16.40 -13.96
CA ILE A 205 -13.91 17.82 -13.93
C ILE A 205 -15.07 18.08 -14.90
N ALA A 206 -15.06 17.44 -16.08
CA ALA A 206 -16.17 17.52 -17.01
C ALA A 206 -17.46 16.92 -16.42
N LEU A 207 -17.36 15.77 -15.75
CA LEU A 207 -18.48 15.15 -15.04
C LEU A 207 -19.01 16.04 -13.91
N ASP A 208 -18.13 16.65 -13.12
CA ASP A 208 -18.50 17.57 -12.04
C ASP A 208 -19.32 18.77 -12.57
N ARG A 209 -18.88 19.36 -13.69
CA ARG A 209 -19.63 20.42 -14.38
C ARG A 209 -20.99 19.95 -14.89
N GLN A 210 -21.06 18.73 -15.42
CA GLN A 210 -22.30 18.18 -15.93
C GLN A 210 -23.32 17.96 -14.81
N LEU A 211 -22.88 17.49 -13.64
CA LEU A 211 -23.76 17.19 -12.50
C LEU A 211 -24.16 18.43 -11.69
N HIS A 212 -23.24 19.38 -11.50
CA HIS A 212 -23.42 20.52 -10.59
C HIS A 212 -23.48 21.89 -11.28
N GLY A 213 -23.40 21.93 -12.62
CA GLY A 213 -23.39 23.16 -13.42
C GLY A 213 -22.09 23.98 -13.34
N SER A 214 -21.16 23.60 -12.47
CA SER A 214 -19.85 24.25 -12.29
C SER A 214 -18.79 23.23 -11.88
N ALA A 215 -17.52 23.56 -12.09
CA ALA A 215 -16.40 22.72 -11.65
C ALA A 215 -15.92 23.18 -10.28
N SER A 216 -15.92 22.26 -9.31
CA SER A 216 -15.36 22.48 -7.98
C SER A 216 -13.82 22.48 -7.95
N LEU A 217 -13.18 21.85 -8.94
CA LEU A 217 -11.74 21.90 -9.14
C LEU A 217 -11.40 22.36 -10.55
N SER A 218 -10.38 23.20 -10.67
CA SER A 218 -9.77 23.52 -11.96
C SER A 218 -8.51 22.69 -12.18
N ARG A 219 -8.05 22.64 -13.44
CA ARG A 219 -6.77 21.99 -13.78
C ARG A 219 -5.58 22.63 -13.07
N ALA A 220 -5.70 23.89 -12.64
CA ALA A 220 -4.66 24.61 -11.90
C ALA A 220 -4.55 24.18 -10.43
N ASP A 221 -5.63 23.66 -9.86
CA ASP A 221 -5.70 23.25 -8.44
C ASP A 221 -5.13 21.85 -8.20
N LEU A 222 -4.84 21.10 -9.28
CA LEU A 222 -4.31 19.75 -9.19
C LEU A 222 -2.79 19.76 -8.93
N PRO A 223 -2.27 18.88 -8.06
CA PRO A 223 -0.84 18.73 -7.88
C PRO A 223 -0.21 18.38 -9.22
N ARG A 224 0.68 19.24 -9.73
CA ARG A 224 1.39 18.98 -10.99
C ARG A 224 2.22 17.71 -10.82
N ALA A 225 1.83 16.63 -11.49
CA ALA A 225 2.48 15.32 -11.37
C ALA A 225 3.91 15.30 -11.96
N LYS A 226 4.30 16.32 -12.72
CA LYS A 226 5.67 16.47 -13.22
C LYS A 226 6.22 17.83 -12.77
N PRO A 227 7.20 17.86 -11.85
CA PRO A 227 7.88 19.12 -11.56
C PRO A 227 8.57 19.60 -12.85
N GLU A 228 8.26 20.82 -13.28
CA GLU A 228 8.84 21.42 -14.47
C GLU A 228 10.32 21.70 -14.22
N ALA A 229 11.17 21.34 -15.18
CA ALA A 229 12.59 21.66 -15.09
C ALA A 229 12.77 23.17 -15.07
N ARG A 230 13.56 23.68 -14.12
CA ARG A 230 13.88 25.11 -14.05
C ARG A 230 14.62 25.52 -15.33
N ILE A 231 14.17 26.60 -15.94
CA ILE A 231 14.72 27.10 -17.21
C ILE A 231 15.91 28.02 -16.91
N CYS A 232 16.98 27.89 -17.68
CA CYS A 232 18.11 28.81 -17.61
C CYS A 232 17.72 30.17 -18.20
N SER A 233 17.89 31.25 -17.44
CA SER A 233 17.58 32.62 -17.85
C SER A 233 18.49 33.17 -18.96
N ILE A 234 19.60 32.50 -19.27
CA ILE A 234 20.60 32.96 -20.25
C ILE A 234 20.39 32.27 -21.61
N CYS A 235 20.06 30.98 -21.63
CA CYS A 235 19.91 30.22 -22.88
C CYS A 235 18.54 29.57 -23.09
N GLY A 236 17.61 29.69 -22.14
CA GLY A 236 16.28 29.08 -22.24
C GLY A 236 16.27 27.55 -22.12
N ALA A 237 17.40 26.89 -21.84
CA ALA A 237 17.47 25.44 -21.72
C ALA A 237 16.95 24.95 -20.35
N ALA A 238 16.27 23.79 -20.35
CA ALA A 238 15.87 23.09 -19.13
C ALA A 238 17.10 22.63 -18.33
N ALA A 239 17.28 23.15 -17.12
CA ALA A 239 18.46 22.95 -16.27
C ALA A 239 18.22 22.00 -15.08
N GLY A 240 17.14 21.22 -15.13
CA GLY A 240 16.77 20.22 -14.12
C GLY A 240 15.86 20.75 -13.01
N LEU A 241 15.51 19.87 -12.07
CA LEU A 241 14.44 20.08 -11.09
C LEU A 241 14.87 20.91 -9.87
N SER A 242 16.16 20.95 -9.55
CA SER A 242 16.70 21.62 -8.36
C SER A 242 17.48 22.89 -8.71
N TYR A 243 17.58 23.81 -7.75
CA TYR A 243 18.44 24.99 -7.87
C TYR A 243 19.91 24.62 -8.07
N ALA A 244 20.38 23.53 -7.45
CA ALA A 244 21.74 23.04 -7.62
C ALA A 244 22.02 22.58 -9.07
N SER A 245 21.04 21.97 -9.75
CA SER A 245 21.15 21.59 -11.16
C SER A 245 21.20 22.83 -12.07
N LEU A 246 20.40 23.87 -11.76
CA LEU A 246 20.44 25.16 -12.46
C LEU A 246 21.80 25.86 -12.29
N VAL A 247 22.34 25.90 -11.07
CA VAL A 247 23.65 26.49 -10.80
C VAL A 247 24.76 25.72 -11.52
N ARG A 248 24.69 24.38 -11.53
CA ARG A 248 25.65 23.55 -12.27
C ARG A 248 25.59 23.85 -13.76
N HIS A 249 24.40 23.93 -14.35
CA HIS A 249 24.20 24.33 -15.73
C HIS A 249 24.77 25.73 -16.03
N MET A 250 24.48 26.71 -15.17
CA MET A 250 25.00 28.08 -15.32
C MET A 250 26.54 28.11 -15.25
N LYS A 251 27.16 27.32 -14.37
CA LYS A 251 28.62 27.23 -14.29
C LYS A 251 29.26 26.52 -15.48
N THR A 252 28.61 25.50 -16.05
CA THR A 252 29.19 24.72 -17.16
C THR A 252 28.97 25.36 -18.52
N LYS A 253 27.76 25.88 -18.79
CA LYS A 253 27.40 26.45 -20.10
C LYS A 253 27.57 27.97 -20.20
N HIS A 254 27.60 28.70 -19.08
CA HIS A 254 27.68 30.16 -19.06
C HIS A 254 28.83 30.67 -18.19
N LYS A 255 30.05 30.17 -18.44
CA LYS A 255 31.26 30.48 -17.63
C LYS A 255 31.51 31.97 -17.41
N ALA A 256 31.22 32.84 -18.37
CA ALA A 256 31.41 34.29 -18.26
C ALA A 256 30.32 35.01 -17.44
N ALA A 257 29.09 34.46 -17.38
CA ALA A 257 27.94 35.06 -16.69
C ALA A 257 27.58 34.38 -15.35
N GLY A 258 28.05 33.14 -15.13
CA GLY A 258 27.73 32.32 -13.95
C GLY A 258 28.38 32.82 -12.66
N ALA A 259 29.47 33.61 -12.73
CA ALA A 259 30.10 34.20 -11.56
C ALA A 259 29.27 35.35 -10.95
N ALA A 260 28.64 36.17 -11.79
CA ALA A 260 27.82 37.31 -11.35
C ALA A 260 26.41 36.88 -10.85
N ALA A 261 25.78 35.92 -11.51
CA ALA A 261 24.43 35.45 -11.14
C ALA A 261 24.39 34.64 -9.81
N VAL A 262 25.47 33.91 -9.50
CA VAL A 262 25.59 33.14 -8.24
C VAL A 262 25.79 34.06 -7.02
N ALA A 263 26.39 35.24 -7.21
CA ALA A 263 26.53 36.25 -6.16
C ALA A 263 25.19 36.96 -5.87
N ALA A 264 24.40 37.26 -6.91
CA ALA A 264 23.10 37.92 -6.75
C ALA A 264 22.04 37.05 -6.04
N ALA A 265 22.02 35.73 -6.30
CA ALA A 265 21.04 34.83 -5.69
C ALA A 265 21.30 34.50 -4.21
N LYS A 266 22.53 34.73 -3.70
CA LYS A 266 22.85 34.62 -2.26
C LYS A 266 22.50 35.88 -1.47
N GLY A 267 22.33 37.03 -2.12
CA GLY A 267 22.02 38.30 -1.46
C GLY A 267 20.53 38.52 -1.13
N ALA A 268 19.63 37.74 -1.74
CA ALA A 268 18.18 37.93 -1.57
C ALA A 268 17.56 37.13 -0.41
N SER A 269 18.33 36.30 0.32
CA SER A 269 17.84 35.55 1.49
C SER A 269 18.35 36.07 2.84
N SER A 270 18.99 37.25 2.89
CA SER A 270 19.47 37.86 4.13
C SER A 270 19.35 39.38 4.11
N GLY A 271 18.24 39.94 4.58
CA GLY A 271 18.15 41.38 4.82
C GLY A 271 16.75 41.97 4.97
N GLY A 272 16.26 42.02 6.22
CA GLY A 272 15.12 42.87 6.66
C GLY A 272 14.29 42.16 7.73
N GLY A 273 14.23 42.57 8.99
CA GLY A 273 14.82 43.72 9.67
C GLY A 273 14.77 43.54 11.19
N THR A 274 15.67 44.22 11.88
CA THR A 274 15.80 44.27 13.34
C THR A 274 14.93 45.37 13.92
N GLY A 275 14.19 45.07 15.00
CA GLY A 275 13.59 46.05 15.91
C GLY A 275 13.54 45.47 17.33
N ARG A 276 14.35 46.03 18.24
CA ARG A 276 14.50 45.65 19.66
C ARG A 276 13.33 46.15 20.53
N SER A 277 12.93 45.36 21.52
CA SER A 277 12.64 45.76 22.92
C SER A 277 12.33 44.49 23.73
N ALA A 278 13.28 43.97 24.53
CA ALA A 278 13.43 44.19 25.98
C ALA A 278 12.34 43.53 26.86
N GLY A 279 12.76 42.61 27.73
CA GLY A 279 12.04 42.29 28.97
C GLY A 279 11.89 40.81 29.31
N GLY A 280 12.71 40.32 30.24
CA GLY A 280 12.17 39.58 31.40
C GLY A 280 12.25 38.04 31.41
N ALA A 281 13.17 37.56 32.24
CA ALA A 281 13.03 36.45 33.18
C ALA A 281 12.99 34.98 32.70
N ALA A 282 14.03 34.26 33.15
CA ALA A 282 14.15 32.83 33.27
C ALA A 282 13.09 32.22 34.22
N VAL A 283 12.69 30.96 33.98
CA VAL A 283 12.59 29.90 35.01
C VAL A 283 12.84 28.53 34.35
N VAL A 284 13.54 27.70 35.09
CA VAL A 284 14.07 26.35 34.83
C VAL A 284 13.05 25.26 35.22
N ALA A 285 13.26 24.04 34.70
CA ALA A 285 12.78 22.73 35.21
C ALA A 285 11.30 22.35 34.93
N ALA A 286 10.91 21.08 34.84
CA ALA A 286 11.54 19.77 34.60
C ALA A 286 10.40 18.72 34.59
N VAL A 287 10.74 17.48 34.23
CA VAL A 287 10.09 16.21 34.62
C VAL A 287 8.74 15.84 33.96
N GLY A 288 8.80 14.82 33.09
CA GLY A 288 8.32 13.46 33.35
C GLY A 288 6.81 13.21 33.54
N GLY A 289 6.27 12.30 32.72
CA GLY A 289 4.95 11.71 32.95
C GLY A 289 4.64 10.57 31.98
N LYS A 290 5.02 9.34 32.35
CA LYS A 290 4.48 8.09 31.79
C LYS A 290 3.03 7.92 32.27
N THR A 291 2.12 7.53 31.39
CA THR A 291 1.00 6.65 31.74
C THR A 291 0.59 5.80 30.54
N ALA A 292 0.75 4.50 30.70
CA ALA A 292 0.12 3.46 29.90
C ALA A 292 -1.36 3.32 30.33
N MET A 293 -2.24 3.02 29.39
CA MET A 293 -3.50 2.32 29.67
C MET A 293 -3.79 1.38 28.52
N ALA A 294 -3.88 0.10 28.86
CA ALA A 294 -4.23 -1.03 28.01
C ALA A 294 -5.74 -1.30 28.11
N ALA A 295 -6.34 -1.67 26.98
CA ALA A 295 -7.62 -2.39 26.88
C ALA A 295 -7.49 -3.23 25.59
N GLY A 296 -7.66 -4.55 25.54
CA GLY A 296 -8.47 -5.46 26.35
C GLY A 296 -9.43 -6.16 25.40
N LEU A 297 -8.93 -7.08 24.55
CA LEU A 297 -9.77 -7.91 23.66
C LEU A 297 -10.49 -9.01 24.47
N PRO A 298 -11.78 -9.32 24.17
CA PRO A 298 -12.48 -10.46 24.76
C PRO A 298 -12.18 -11.78 24.02
N PRO A 299 -12.41 -12.94 24.67
CA PRO A 299 -11.97 -14.24 24.17
C PRO A 299 -12.93 -14.87 23.15
N LEU A 300 -12.33 -15.61 22.21
CA LEU A 300 -13.03 -16.49 21.26
C LEU A 300 -13.59 -17.71 22.01
N ALA A 301 -14.91 -17.90 21.94
CA ALA A 301 -15.58 -19.12 22.35
C ALA A 301 -15.51 -20.18 21.24
N ARG A 302 -15.43 -21.44 21.69
CA ARG A 302 -15.26 -22.68 20.91
C ARG A 302 -16.37 -22.97 19.90
#